data_AF-A0A8T5AX62-F1
#
_entry.id   AF-A0A8T5AX62-F1
#
_cell.length_a   1.000
_cell.length_b   1.000
_cell.length_c   1.000
_cell.angle_alpha   90.00
_cell.angle_beta   90.00
_cell.angle_gamma   90.00
#
_symmetry.space_group_name_H-M   'P 1'
#
loop_
_entity.id
_entity.type
_entity.pdbx_description
1 polymer ?
#
loop_
_entity_poly.entity_id
_entity_poly.type
_entity_poly.pdbx_seq_one_letter_code
_entity_poly.pdbx_strand_id
1 'polypeptide(L)'
;LREGQNRLWEEVKALRLEQERMRKYMIAGFRELSRTLGVAFEDHAAAFLEVMLEEMGYVGASVGKRYFVHEGEVKEINMFCEEPLVVGEATVSIKSLEEADKEIGKIIERVRIVEEKYGKKPRITILCVARVTPDASEALRTLADKYGVKLVLGKEIEEYLLP
;
A
#
# COMPACT_ATOMS: atom_id res chain seq x y z
N LEU A 1 32.34 10.95 4.78
CA LEU A 1 31.06 11.68 4.52
C LEU A 1 30.55 11.49 3.07
N ARG A 2 31.40 11.53 2.03
CA ARG A 2 30.97 11.36 0.62
C ARG A 2 30.51 9.94 0.24
N GLU A 3 31.16 8.89 0.74
CA GLU A 3 30.78 7.50 0.39
C GLU A 3 29.45 7.06 1.03
N GLY A 4 29.19 7.49 2.27
CA GLY A 4 27.90 7.26 2.93
C GLY A 4 26.75 7.99 2.23
N GLN A 5 26.99 9.21 1.73
CA GLN A 5 26.01 9.95 0.92
C GLN A 5 25.75 9.29 -0.44
N ASN A 6 26.78 8.74 -1.10
CA ASN A 6 26.62 8.04 -2.38
C ASN A 6 25.81 6.74 -2.23
N ARG A 7 26.07 5.94 -1.18
CA ARG A 7 25.28 4.72 -0.89
C ARG A 7 23.82 5.04 -0.58
N LEU A 8 23.56 6.05 0.24
CA LEU A 8 22.20 6.55 0.49
C LEU A 8 21.51 7.01 -0.79
N TRP A 9 22.23 7.67 -1.71
CA TRP A 9 21.68 8.10 -2.99
C TRP A 9 21.34 6.93 -3.93
N GLU A 10 22.13 5.87 -3.91
CA GLU A 10 21.86 4.65 -4.69
C GLU A 10 20.69 3.85 -4.09
N GLU A 11 20.63 3.71 -2.76
CA GLU A 11 19.51 3.07 -2.06
C GLU A 11 18.20 3.85 -2.28
N VAL A 12 18.23 5.19 -2.20
CA VAL A 12 17.07 6.06 -2.49
C VAL A 12 16.65 5.95 -3.97
N LYS A 13 17.60 5.86 -4.90
CA LYS A 13 17.28 5.63 -6.32
C LYS A 13 16.66 4.26 -6.56
N ALA A 14 17.20 3.21 -5.96
CA ALA A 14 16.66 1.86 -6.09
C ALA A 14 15.25 1.76 -5.49
N LEU A 15 15.03 2.37 -4.31
CA LEU A 15 13.70 2.47 -3.69
C LEU A 15 12.70 3.22 -4.57
N ARG A 16 13.11 4.33 -5.20
CA ARG A 16 12.26 5.07 -6.14
C ARG A 16 11.96 4.26 -7.41
N LEU A 17 12.93 3.51 -7.93
CA LEU A 17 12.75 2.67 -9.11
C LEU A 17 11.81 1.49 -8.84
N GLU A 18 11.92 0.90 -7.65
CA GLU A 18 11.02 -0.15 -7.15
C GLU A 18 9.60 0.42 -6.97
N GLN A 19 9.46 1.63 -6.37
CA GLN A 19 8.18 2.34 -6.27
C GLN A 19 7.56 2.67 -7.62
N GLU A 20 8.35 3.14 -8.59
CA GLU A 20 7.91 3.44 -9.95
C GLU A 20 7.41 2.18 -10.68
N ARG A 21 8.09 1.03 -10.50
CA ARG A 21 7.68 -0.25 -11.08
C ARG A 21 6.41 -0.79 -10.42
N MET A 22 6.37 -0.84 -9.09
CA MET A 22 5.16 -1.24 -8.33
C MET A 22 3.95 -0.42 -8.76
N ARG A 23 4.14 0.90 -8.88
CA ARG A 23 3.13 1.82 -9.41
C ARG A 23 2.69 1.40 -10.81
N LYS A 24 3.60 1.23 -11.77
CA LYS A 24 3.28 0.84 -13.15
C LYS A 24 2.50 -0.48 -13.25
N TYR A 25 2.85 -1.49 -12.45
CA TYR A 25 2.14 -2.77 -12.43
C TYR A 25 0.71 -2.62 -11.93
N MET A 26 0.52 -1.91 -10.81
CA MET A 26 -0.81 -1.66 -10.28
C MET A 26 -1.66 -0.83 -11.26
N ILE A 27 -1.07 0.19 -11.89
CA ILE A 27 -1.75 1.02 -12.89
C ILE A 27 -2.19 0.18 -14.11
N ALA A 28 -1.31 -0.68 -14.64
CA ALA A 28 -1.61 -1.47 -15.82
C ALA A 28 -2.79 -2.41 -15.60
N GLY A 29 -2.88 -3.04 -14.43
CA GLY A 29 -3.96 -3.96 -14.16
C GLY A 29 -5.26 -3.30 -13.68
N PHE A 30 -5.21 -2.11 -13.07
CA PHE A 30 -6.44 -1.33 -12.82
C PHE A 30 -7.14 -0.84 -14.10
N ARG A 31 -6.41 -0.69 -15.23
CA ARG A 31 -6.99 -0.28 -16.53
C ARG A 31 -8.07 -1.22 -17.06
N GLU A 32 -8.04 -2.50 -16.73
CA GLU A 32 -9.05 -3.48 -17.17
C GLU A 32 -10.33 -3.47 -16.31
N LEU A 33 -10.30 -2.85 -15.13
CA LEU A 33 -11.22 -3.17 -14.03
C LEU A 33 -12.16 -2.03 -13.60
N SER A 34 -12.14 -0.89 -14.29
CA SER A 34 -12.86 0.35 -13.95
C SER A 34 -14.41 0.25 -13.93
N ARG A 35 -15.01 -0.94 -13.87
CA ARG A 35 -16.47 -1.15 -13.96
C ARG A 35 -17.14 -1.82 -12.74
N THR A 36 -16.39 -2.27 -11.74
CA THR A 36 -16.97 -3.02 -10.59
C THR A 36 -16.36 -2.47 -9.30
N LEU A 37 -17.07 -1.62 -8.54
CA LEU A 37 -16.49 -0.83 -7.44
C LEU A 37 -17.00 -1.31 -6.08
N GLY A 38 -16.08 -1.82 -5.25
CA GLY A 38 -16.34 -2.31 -3.89
C GLY A 38 -15.44 -3.48 -3.58
N VAL A 39 -16.01 -4.68 -3.52
CA VAL A 39 -15.31 -5.97 -3.29
C VAL A 39 -14.17 -6.18 -4.29
N ALA A 40 -14.40 -5.84 -5.56
CA ALA A 40 -13.38 -6.01 -6.60
C ALA A 40 -12.11 -5.20 -6.32
N PHE A 41 -12.15 -3.96 -5.80
CA PHE A 41 -10.93 -3.15 -5.70
C PHE A 41 -9.90 -3.75 -4.73
N GLU A 42 -10.38 -4.24 -3.59
CA GLU A 42 -9.54 -4.87 -2.56
C GLU A 42 -8.93 -6.17 -3.07
N ASP A 43 -9.73 -7.04 -3.69
CA ASP A 43 -9.27 -8.31 -4.26
C ASP A 43 -8.22 -8.10 -5.35
N HIS A 44 -8.38 -7.06 -6.17
CA HIS A 44 -7.38 -6.73 -7.19
C HIS A 44 -6.11 -6.15 -6.58
N ALA A 45 -6.21 -5.26 -5.60
CA ALA A 45 -5.04 -4.74 -4.89
C ALA A 45 -4.24 -5.88 -4.25
N ALA A 46 -4.93 -6.88 -3.67
CA ALA A 46 -4.32 -8.09 -3.12
C ALA A 46 -3.59 -8.91 -4.21
N ALA A 47 -4.26 -9.22 -5.32
CA ALA A 47 -3.66 -9.97 -6.42
C ALA A 47 -2.41 -9.27 -7.02
N PHE A 48 -2.43 -7.94 -7.15
CA PHE A 48 -1.24 -7.21 -7.60
C PHE A 48 -0.09 -7.30 -6.60
N LEU A 49 -0.41 -7.26 -5.30
CA LEU A 49 0.58 -7.40 -4.25
C LEU A 49 1.20 -8.81 -4.27
N GLU A 50 0.41 -9.86 -4.54
CA GLU A 50 0.94 -11.22 -4.73
C GLU A 50 1.95 -11.28 -5.88
N VAL A 51 1.59 -10.79 -7.08
CA VAL A 51 2.50 -10.77 -8.24
C VAL A 51 3.78 -10.00 -7.94
N MET A 52 3.66 -8.86 -7.27
CA MET A 52 4.82 -8.05 -6.87
C MET A 52 5.73 -8.80 -5.89
N LEU A 53 5.15 -9.49 -4.91
CA LEU A 53 5.91 -10.31 -3.96
C LEU A 53 6.62 -11.48 -4.67
N GLU A 54 5.99 -12.12 -5.64
CA GLU A 54 6.63 -13.16 -6.45
C GLU A 54 7.82 -12.61 -7.24
N GLU A 55 7.69 -11.44 -7.90
CA GLU A 55 8.81 -10.78 -8.61
C GLU A 55 9.97 -10.41 -7.67
N MET A 56 9.68 -10.08 -6.41
CA MET A 56 10.68 -9.84 -5.37
C MET A 56 11.34 -11.14 -4.84
N GLY A 57 10.92 -12.31 -5.33
CA GLY A 57 11.46 -13.62 -4.96
C GLY A 57 10.69 -14.35 -3.87
N TYR A 58 9.55 -13.81 -3.40
CA TYR A 58 8.68 -14.49 -2.44
C TYR A 58 7.67 -15.40 -3.16
N VAL A 59 8.20 -16.46 -3.77
CA VAL A 59 7.39 -17.43 -4.52
C VAL A 59 6.36 -18.09 -3.61
N GLY A 60 5.09 -18.09 -4.02
CA GLY A 60 3.99 -18.66 -3.23
C GLY A 60 3.48 -17.77 -2.11
N ALA A 61 3.90 -16.49 -2.05
CA ALA A 61 3.27 -15.51 -1.18
C ALA A 61 1.79 -15.36 -1.53
N SER A 62 0.92 -15.49 -0.53
CA SER A 62 -0.52 -15.25 -0.70
C SER A 62 -0.96 -14.07 0.15
N VAL A 63 -1.66 -13.14 -0.50
CA VAL A 63 -2.17 -11.91 0.08
C VAL A 63 -3.69 -12.03 0.10
N GLY A 64 -4.27 -11.90 1.28
CA GLY A 64 -5.71 -11.91 1.41
C GLY A 64 -6.20 -11.21 2.65
N LYS A 65 -7.52 -11.19 2.83
CA LYS A 65 -8.14 -10.61 4.02
C LYS A 65 -7.79 -11.43 5.25
N ARG A 66 -7.50 -10.74 6.35
CA ARG A 66 -7.23 -11.37 7.65
C ARG A 66 -7.92 -10.62 8.77
N TYR A 67 -8.43 -11.37 9.73
CA TYR A 67 -9.09 -10.83 10.91
C TYR A 67 -8.22 -11.04 12.15
N PHE A 68 -8.07 -9.99 12.95
CA PHE A 68 -7.39 -10.03 14.23
C PHE A 68 -8.33 -9.56 15.32
N VAL A 69 -8.27 -10.18 16.50
CA VAL A 69 -8.99 -9.70 17.69
C VAL A 69 -8.00 -8.88 18.51
N HIS A 70 -8.33 -7.62 18.76
CA HIS A 70 -7.54 -6.71 19.58
C HIS A 70 -8.48 -5.92 20.50
N GLU A 71 -8.21 -5.92 21.80
CA GLU A 71 -9.04 -5.25 22.82
C GLU A 71 -10.55 -5.62 22.77
N GLY A 72 -10.87 -6.85 22.34
CA GLY A 72 -12.25 -7.32 22.22
C GLY A 72 -12.96 -6.90 20.93
N GLU A 73 -12.30 -6.14 20.05
CA GLU A 73 -12.80 -5.76 18.73
C GLU A 73 -12.16 -6.61 17.63
N VAL A 74 -12.95 -6.94 16.60
CA VAL A 74 -12.45 -7.60 15.39
C VAL A 74 -11.96 -6.52 14.42
N LYS A 75 -10.67 -6.58 14.08
CA LYS A 75 -10.02 -5.71 13.10
C LYS A 75 -9.75 -6.50 11.82
N GLU A 76 -10.35 -6.07 10.72
CA GLU A 76 -10.06 -6.60 9.37
C GLU A 76 -8.82 -5.90 8.81
N ILE A 77 -7.92 -6.66 8.19
CA ILE A 77 -6.84 -6.16 7.33
C ILE A 77 -7.15 -6.60 5.91
N ASN A 78 -7.21 -5.66 4.95
CA ASN A 78 -7.62 -5.98 3.58
C ASN A 78 -6.59 -6.86 2.85
N MET A 79 -5.31 -6.55 3.01
CA MET A 79 -4.19 -7.23 2.35
C MET A 79 -3.19 -7.69 3.40
N PHE A 80 -3.20 -8.97 3.72
CA PHE A 80 -2.30 -9.57 4.68
C PHE A 80 -1.56 -10.75 4.05
N CYS A 81 -0.25 -10.79 4.23
CA CYS A 81 0.60 -11.94 3.96
C CYS A 81 1.42 -12.24 5.21
N GLU A 82 1.54 -13.51 5.59
CA GLU A 82 2.31 -13.89 6.78
C GLU A 82 3.81 -13.99 6.48
N GLU A 83 4.15 -14.47 5.28
CA GLU A 83 5.52 -14.60 4.80
C GLU A 83 5.64 -14.19 3.31
N PRO A 84 6.27 -13.05 3.00
CA PRO A 84 6.80 -12.08 3.94
C PRO A 84 5.67 -11.39 4.72
N LEU A 85 5.97 -10.90 5.92
CA LEU A 85 4.95 -10.22 6.71
C LEU A 85 4.54 -8.92 6.03
N VAL A 86 3.31 -8.84 5.56
CA VAL A 86 2.75 -7.69 4.85
C VAL A 86 1.45 -7.25 5.50
N VAL A 87 1.29 -5.94 5.65
CA VAL A 87 0.05 -5.30 6.10
C VAL A 87 -0.34 -4.24 5.09
N GLY A 88 -1.54 -4.34 4.54
CA GLY A 88 -2.01 -3.38 3.56
C GLY A 88 -3.50 -3.12 3.62
N GLU A 89 -3.87 -1.90 3.23
CA GLU A 89 -5.24 -1.42 3.15
C GLU A 89 -5.55 -0.88 1.77
N ALA A 90 -6.80 -1.04 1.37
CA ALA A 90 -7.30 -0.60 0.09
C ALA A 90 -8.54 0.28 0.30
N THR A 91 -8.52 1.50 -0.21
CA THR A 91 -9.60 2.47 -0.08
C THR A 91 -10.01 3.00 -1.44
N VAL A 92 -11.32 2.99 -1.72
CA VAL A 92 -11.83 3.42 -3.04
C VAL A 92 -11.71 4.93 -3.25
N SER A 93 -11.93 5.74 -2.23
CA SER A 93 -11.93 7.20 -2.37
C SER A 93 -11.48 7.88 -1.08
N ILE A 94 -10.61 8.89 -1.21
CA ILE A 94 -10.23 9.82 -0.16
C ILE A 94 -10.37 11.25 -0.68
N LYS A 95 -11.18 12.07 -0.03
CA LYS A 95 -11.60 13.39 -0.53
C LYS A 95 -11.12 14.55 0.32
N SER A 96 -10.65 14.31 1.54
CA SER A 96 -10.25 15.33 2.49
C SER A 96 -8.97 14.95 3.26
N LEU A 97 -8.37 15.95 3.91
CA LEU A 97 -7.25 15.76 4.83
C LEU A 97 -7.64 14.85 6.01
N GLU A 98 -8.84 15.04 6.55
CA GLU A 98 -9.36 14.22 7.66
C GLU A 98 -9.52 12.75 7.26
N GLU A 99 -10.01 12.47 6.05
CA GLU A 99 -10.09 11.10 5.53
C GLU A 99 -8.69 10.49 5.33
N ALA A 100 -7.72 11.29 4.85
CA ALA A 100 -6.34 10.85 4.70
C ALA A 100 -5.70 10.48 6.05
N ASP A 101 -5.84 11.34 7.06
CA ASP A 101 -5.37 11.10 8.42
C ASP A 101 -6.01 9.83 9.01
N LYS A 102 -7.32 9.66 8.80
CA LYS A 102 -8.07 8.49 9.28
C LYS A 102 -7.57 7.20 8.65
N GLU A 103 -7.37 7.15 7.33
CA GLU A 103 -6.92 5.92 6.65
C GLU A 103 -5.47 5.56 7.03
N ILE A 104 -4.59 6.55 7.16
CA ILE A 104 -3.23 6.33 7.67
C ILE A 104 -3.26 5.83 9.12
N GLY A 105 -4.10 6.44 9.97
CA GLY A 105 -4.29 6.02 11.35
C GLY A 105 -4.68 4.55 11.48
N LYS A 106 -5.62 4.09 10.65
CA LYS A 106 -6.02 2.67 10.62
C LYS A 106 -4.87 1.74 10.25
N ILE A 107 -4.06 2.09 9.24
CA ILE A 107 -2.88 1.29 8.88
C ILE A 107 -1.92 1.19 10.07
N ILE A 108 -1.64 2.30 10.74
CA ILE A 108 -0.71 2.32 11.87
C ILE A 108 -1.23 1.44 13.02
N GLU A 109 -2.52 1.53 13.33
CA GLU A 109 -3.19 0.66 14.32
C GLU A 109 -3.01 -0.82 13.95
N ARG A 110 -3.31 -1.19 12.70
CA ARG A 110 -3.22 -2.57 12.21
C ARG A 110 -1.78 -3.10 12.18
N VAL A 111 -0.81 -2.26 11.82
CA VAL A 111 0.61 -2.60 11.89
C VAL A 111 1.00 -2.93 13.33
N ARG A 112 0.57 -2.13 14.32
CA ARG A 112 0.87 -2.42 15.73
C ARG A 112 0.30 -3.78 16.17
N ILE A 113 -0.96 -4.05 15.84
CA ILE A 113 -1.62 -5.33 16.17
C ILE A 113 -0.83 -6.51 15.57
N VAL A 114 -0.38 -6.37 14.32
CA VAL A 114 0.41 -7.39 13.63
C VAL A 114 1.81 -7.52 14.24
N GLU A 115 2.48 -6.42 14.57
CA GLU A 115 3.79 -6.42 15.23
C GLU A 115 3.74 -7.12 16.59
N GLU A 116 2.71 -6.84 17.41
CA GLU A 116 2.50 -7.49 18.70
C GLU A 116 2.31 -9.01 18.55
N LYS A 117 1.56 -9.44 17.53
CA LYS A 117 1.24 -10.85 17.31
C LYS A 117 2.40 -11.66 16.73
N TYR A 118 3.16 -11.09 15.80
CA TYR A 118 4.22 -11.81 15.09
C TYR A 118 5.63 -11.51 15.63
N GLY A 119 5.78 -10.53 16.54
CA GLY A 119 7.06 -10.15 17.15
C GLY A 119 8.07 -9.56 16.18
N LYS A 120 7.65 -9.18 14.97
CA LYS A 120 8.49 -8.60 13.92
C LYS A 120 7.72 -7.52 13.15
N LYS A 121 8.45 -6.53 12.63
CA LYS A 121 7.87 -5.48 11.77
C LYS A 121 7.44 -6.04 10.42
N PRO A 122 6.35 -5.56 9.81
CA PRO A 122 6.02 -5.89 8.44
C PRO A 122 7.18 -5.52 7.51
N ARG A 123 7.48 -6.41 6.57
CA ARG A 123 8.43 -6.18 5.48
C ARG A 123 7.91 -5.12 4.52
N ILE A 124 6.59 -5.08 4.33
CA ILE A 124 5.86 -4.12 3.50
C ILE A 124 4.63 -3.66 4.26
N THR A 125 4.47 -2.34 4.36
CA THR A 125 3.23 -1.68 4.77
C THR A 125 2.73 -0.86 3.58
N ILE A 126 1.49 -1.03 3.13
CA ILE A 126 1.00 -0.42 1.88
C ILE A 126 -0.44 0.13 2.01
N LEU A 127 -0.68 1.30 1.39
CA LEU A 127 -2.01 1.89 1.21
C LEU A 127 -2.30 2.07 -0.28
N CYS A 128 -3.38 1.46 -0.75
CA CYS A 128 -3.85 1.56 -2.12
C CYS A 128 -5.12 2.41 -2.16
N VAL A 129 -5.10 3.55 -2.87
CA VAL A 129 -6.24 4.48 -2.95
C VAL A 129 -6.67 4.66 -4.39
N ALA A 130 -7.89 4.25 -4.76
CA ALA A 130 -8.32 4.31 -6.16
C ALA A 130 -8.52 5.75 -6.65
N ARG A 131 -9.17 6.60 -5.85
CA ARG A 131 -9.45 8.00 -6.21
C ARG A 131 -9.09 8.93 -5.05
N VAL A 132 -8.42 10.03 -5.37
CA VAL A 132 -7.99 11.01 -4.37
C VAL A 132 -8.20 12.44 -4.87
N THR A 133 -8.50 13.40 -4.01
CA THR A 133 -8.44 14.83 -4.36
C THR A 133 -7.00 15.34 -4.34
N PRO A 134 -6.64 16.42 -5.06
CA PRO A 134 -5.28 16.96 -5.02
C PRO A 134 -4.80 17.26 -3.59
N ASP A 135 -5.64 17.94 -2.78
CA ASP A 135 -5.33 18.29 -1.40
C ASP A 135 -5.10 17.05 -0.52
N ALA A 136 -5.92 16.01 -0.68
CA ALA A 136 -5.74 14.76 0.06
C ALA A 136 -4.53 13.94 -0.44
N SER A 137 -4.15 14.07 -1.71
CA SER A 137 -2.98 13.38 -2.30
C SER A 137 -1.68 13.86 -1.66
N GLU A 138 -1.50 15.17 -1.52
CA GLU A 138 -0.30 15.74 -0.89
C GLU A 138 -0.19 15.34 0.59
N ALA A 139 -1.31 15.36 1.30
CA ALA A 139 -1.37 14.91 2.69
C ALA A 139 -1.05 13.42 2.83
N LEU A 140 -1.64 12.56 2.01
CA LEU A 140 -1.36 11.12 2.02
C LEU A 140 0.12 10.85 1.74
N ARG A 141 0.76 11.54 0.80
CA ARG A 141 2.20 11.37 0.53
C ARG A 141 3.03 11.72 1.75
N THR A 142 2.75 12.88 2.34
CA THR A 142 3.47 13.36 3.53
C THR A 142 3.33 12.40 4.71
N LEU A 143 2.10 11.95 4.97
CA LEU A 143 1.79 11.01 6.05
C LEU A 143 2.39 9.62 5.78
N ALA A 144 2.25 9.11 4.55
CA ALA A 144 2.75 7.81 4.18
C ALA A 144 4.29 7.74 4.29
N ASP A 145 5.00 8.77 3.80
CA ASP A 145 6.45 8.88 3.96
C ASP A 145 6.86 8.95 5.43
N LYS A 146 6.14 9.76 6.24
CA LYS A 146 6.39 9.90 7.68
C LYS A 146 6.30 8.56 8.42
N TYR A 147 5.37 7.69 8.05
CA TYR A 147 5.12 6.41 8.74
C TYR A 147 5.68 5.19 8.01
N GLY A 148 6.41 5.38 6.90
CA GLY A 148 6.99 4.28 6.12
C GLY A 148 5.93 3.42 5.41
N VAL A 149 4.77 4.00 5.09
CA VAL A 149 3.71 3.34 4.32
C VAL A 149 3.98 3.56 2.84
N LYS A 150 4.05 2.49 2.05
CA LYS A 150 4.08 2.61 0.58
C LYS A 150 2.70 3.07 0.11
N LEU A 151 2.63 4.13 -0.68
CA LEU A 151 1.37 4.70 -1.16
C LEU A 151 1.20 4.43 -2.65
N VAL A 152 0.03 3.96 -3.05
CA VAL A 152 -0.36 3.80 -4.46
C VAL A 152 -1.67 4.55 -4.70
N LEU A 153 -1.66 5.52 -5.62
CA LEU A 153 -2.80 6.39 -5.91
C LEU A 153 -3.30 6.15 -7.34
N GLY A 154 -4.61 5.93 -7.49
CA GLY A 154 -5.24 5.64 -8.76
C GLY A 154 -5.62 6.88 -9.58
N LYS A 155 -5.67 8.10 -9.02
CA LYS A 155 -6.00 9.30 -9.81
C LYS A 155 -4.91 9.70 -10.82
N GLU A 156 -3.66 9.30 -10.59
CA GLU A 156 -2.59 9.37 -11.60
C GLU A 156 -2.85 8.41 -12.79
N ILE A 157 -3.82 7.50 -12.68
CA ILE A 157 -4.24 6.61 -13.77
C ILE A 157 -5.18 7.34 -14.72
N GLU A 158 -6.09 8.18 -14.22
CA GLU A 158 -7.04 8.96 -15.03
C GLU A 158 -6.32 9.97 -15.94
N GLU A 159 -5.29 10.66 -15.44
CA GLU A 159 -4.47 11.59 -16.26
C GLU A 159 -3.66 10.89 -17.38
N TYR A 160 -3.29 9.62 -17.21
CA TYR A 160 -2.64 8.80 -18.22
C TYR A 160 -3.63 7.99 -19.10
N LEU A 161 -4.94 8.13 -18.85
CA LEU A 161 -6.02 7.47 -19.58
C LEU A 161 -6.84 8.44 -20.43
N LEU A 162 -6.63 9.75 -20.27
CA LEU A 162 -7.11 10.75 -21.21
C LEU A 162 -6.07 10.91 -22.33
N PRO A 163 -6.48 10.84 -23.61
CA PRO A 163 -5.57 10.97 -24.76
C PRO A 163 -4.91 12.35 -24.85
#